data_AF-A0A4Q9ML97-F1
#
_entry.id   AF-A0A4Q9ML97-F1
#
_cell.length_a   1.000
_cell.length_b   1.000
_cell.length_c   1.000
_cell.angle_alpha   90.00
_cell.angle_beta   90.00
_cell.angle_gamma   90.00
#
_symmetry.space_group_name_H-M   'P 1'
#
loop_
_entity.id
_entity.type
_entity.pdbx_description
1 polymer ?
#
loop_
_entity_poly.entity_id
_entity_poly.type
_entity_poly.pdbx_seq_one_letter_code
_entity_poly.pdbx_strand_id
1 'polypeptide(L)' 'MLCTRGTLGDYNQWRALGNDGWGYEDLESYFVRSEKTSGHMFSKYRGCDGVWLNKPNVDPYKTNQLCV' A
#
# COMPACT_ATOMS: atom_id res chain seq x y z
N MET A 1 -1.20 3.26 -14.73
CA MET A 1 -2.28 3.22 -13.73
C MET A 1 -1.69 3.53 -12.37
N LEU A 2 -2.35 4.37 -11.57
CA LEU A 2 -1.86 4.77 -10.25
C LEU A 2 -2.44 3.83 -9.18
N CYS A 3 -1.59 3.10 -8.47
CA CYS A 3 -1.98 2.22 -7.37
C CYS A 3 -1.73 2.91 -6.03
N THR A 4 -2.63 3.83 -5.66
CA THR A 4 -2.66 4.45 -4.32
C THR A 4 -3.57 3.66 -3.39
N ARG A 5 -3.16 3.53 -2.12
CA ARG A 5 -4.05 3.01 -1.07
C ARG A 5 -5.02 4.11 -0.63
N GLY A 6 -6.22 3.71 -0.20
CA GLY A 6 -7.17 4.62 0.46
C GLY A 6 -6.66 5.06 1.83
N THR A 7 -7.32 6.05 2.42
CA THR A 7 -7.01 6.55 3.76
C THR A 7 -7.48 5.58 4.85
N LEU A 8 -6.77 5.52 5.97
CA LEU A 8 -7.12 4.69 7.15
C LEU A 8 -8.58 4.87 7.59
N GLY A 9 -9.06 6.12 7.54
CA GLY A 9 -10.41 6.49 7.96
C GLY A 9 -11.51 5.83 7.12
N ASP A 10 -11.28 5.58 5.83
CA ASP A 10 -12.29 4.99 4.93
C ASP A 10 -12.56 3.54 5.33
N TYR A 11 -11.49 2.78 5.61
CA TYR A 11 -11.59 1.39 6.08
C TYR A 11 -12.23 1.30 7.46
N ASN A 12 -11.86 2.19 8.38
CA ASN A 12 -12.46 2.25 9.71
C ASN A 12 -13.95 2.64 9.65
N GLN A 13 -14.33 3.50 8.71
CA GLN A 13 -15.73 3.82 8.46
C GLN A 13 -16.50 2.60 7.95
N TRP A 14 -15.92 1.78 7.07
CA TRP A 14 -16.56 0.53 6.65
C TRP A 14 -16.78 -0.44 7.80
N ARG A 15 -15.78 -0.57 8.70
CA ARG A 15 -15.95 -1.33 9.94
C ARG A 15 -17.07 -0.76 10.81
N ALA A 16 -17.15 0.57 10.95
CA ALA A 16 -18.19 1.23 11.73
C ALA A 16 -19.61 1.07 11.15
N LEU A 17 -19.72 0.84 9.85
CA LEU A 17 -20.99 0.55 9.16
C LEU A 17 -21.48 -0.91 9.38
N GLY A 18 -20.77 -1.71 10.18
CA GLY A 18 -21.12 -3.09 10.50
C GLY A 18 -20.40 -4.14 9.65
N ASN A 19 -19.37 -3.74 8.88
CA ASN A 19 -18.54 -4.69 8.14
C ASN A 19 -17.34 -5.12 9.01
N ASP A 20 -17.57 -6.07 9.92
CA ASP A 20 -16.50 -6.64 10.73
C ASP A 20 -15.41 -7.28 9.84
N GLY A 21 -14.14 -6.99 10.13
CA GLY A 21 -13.00 -7.43 9.32
C GLY A 21 -12.64 -6.53 8.13
N TRP A 22 -13.37 -5.43 7.90
CA TRP A 22 -13.01 -4.40 6.92
C TRP A 22 -12.22 -3.23 7.53
N GLY A 23 -11.78 -3.38 8.78
CA GLY A 23 -10.87 -2.43 9.41
C GLY A 23 -9.52 -2.41 8.69
N TYR A 24 -8.80 -1.30 8.81
CA TYR A 24 -7.49 -1.20 8.17
C TYR A 24 -6.51 -2.28 8.64
N GLU A 25 -6.50 -2.58 9.94
CA GLU A 25 -5.61 -3.57 10.55
C GLU A 25 -5.82 -4.99 9.99
N ASP A 26 -7.09 -5.35 9.73
CA ASP A 26 -7.44 -6.64 9.15
C ASP A 26 -7.00 -6.72 7.67
N LEU A 27 -7.26 -5.63 6.92
CA LEU A 27 -6.96 -5.53 5.49
C LEU A 27 -5.47 -5.32 5.18
N GLU A 28 -4.69 -4.77 6.11
CA GLU A 28 -3.26 -4.52 5.95
C GLU A 28 -2.51 -5.79 5.54
N SER A 29 -2.81 -6.90 6.21
CA SER A 29 -2.22 -8.21 5.91
C SER A 29 -2.49 -8.66 4.46
N TYR A 30 -3.70 -8.40 3.95
CA TYR A 30 -4.08 -8.70 2.56
C TYR A 30 -3.38 -7.78 1.56
N PHE A 31 -3.21 -6.50 1.87
CA PHE A 31 -2.45 -5.57 1.02
C PHE A 31 -0.98 -5.98 0.94
N VAL A 32 -0.38 -6.38 2.06
CA VAL A 32 0.99 -6.90 2.08
C VAL A 32 1.10 -8.21 1.29
N ARG A 33 0.11 -9.10 1.33
CA ARG A 33 0.18 -10.35 0.55
C ARG A 33 -0.03 -10.14 -0.95
N SER A 34 -0.83 -9.15 -1.33
CA SER A 34 -1.22 -8.93 -2.73
C SER A 34 -0.25 -8.05 -3.52
N GLU A 35 0.46 -7.14 -2.85
CA GLU A 35 1.41 -6.22 -3.47
C GLU A 35 2.82 -6.82 -3.60
N LYS A 36 3.51 -6.45 -4.68
CA LYS A 36 4.94 -6.67 -4.89
C LYS A 36 5.61 -5.35 -5.24
N THR A 37 6.22 -4.76 -4.22
CA THR A 37 6.86 -3.44 -4.35
C THR A 37 8.32 -3.60 -4.73
N SER A 38 8.74 -2.92 -5.80
CA SER A 38 10.12 -2.99 -6.29
C SER A 38 11.06 -1.93 -5.69
N GLY A 39 10.52 -0.81 -5.18
CA GLY A 39 11.32 0.30 -4.64
C GLY A 39 11.43 0.37 -3.11
N HIS A 40 10.58 -0.35 -2.37
CA HIS A 40 10.49 -0.27 -0.89
C HIS A 40 10.44 -1.66 -0.26
N MET A 41 11.43 -2.50 -0.58
CA MET A 41 11.48 -3.90 -0.14
C MET A 41 11.58 -4.07 1.39
N PHE A 42 12.00 -3.04 2.13
CA PHE A 42 12.16 -3.05 3.58
C PHE A 42 11.01 -2.40 4.36
N SER A 43 9.92 -2.00 3.70
CA SER A 43 8.78 -1.40 4.40
C SER A 43 7.89 -2.48 5.01
N LYS A 44 7.68 -2.42 6.33
CA LYS A 44 6.76 -3.30 7.07
C LYS A 44 5.34 -3.33 6.48
N TYR A 45 4.94 -2.23 5.85
CA TYR A 45 3.60 -2.02 5.31
C TYR A 45 3.44 -2.45 3.85
N ARG A 46 4.50 -2.94 3.18
CA ARG A 46 4.49 -3.27 1.74
C ARG A 46 4.93 -4.70 1.48
N GLY A 47 4.16 -5.39 0.65
CA GLY A 47 4.48 -6.73 0.17
C GLY A 47 5.59 -6.78 -0.86
N CYS A 48 6.34 -7.88 -0.88
CA CYS A 48 7.35 -8.18 -1.89
C CYS A 48 7.03 -9.43 -2.74
N ASP A 49 6.02 -10.22 -2.37
CA ASP A 49 5.75 -11.54 -2.96
C ASP A 49 4.40 -11.61 -3.69
N GLY A 50 3.64 -10.53 -3.71
CA GLY A 50 2.35 -10.47 -4.38
C GLY A 50 2.42 -10.48 -5.91
N VAL A 51 1.26 -10.67 -6.54
CA VAL A 51 1.10 -10.60 -8.01
C VAL A 51 1.07 -9.16 -8.53
N TRP A 52 0.66 -8.19 -7.70
CA TRP A 52 0.51 -6.80 -8.13
C TRP A 52 1.83 -6.04 -8.01
N LEU A 53 2.49 -5.87 -9.16
CA LEU A 53 3.76 -5.18 -9.24
C LEU A 53 3.58 -3.66 -9.08
N ASN A 54 3.97 -3.13 -7.92
CA ASN A 54 4.06 -1.69 -7.70
C ASN A 54 5.47 -1.21 -8.09
N LYS A 55 5.56 -0.59 -9.26
CA LYS A 55 6.77 0.06 -9.76
C LYS A 55 6.66 1.57 -9.56
N PRO A 56 7.62 2.22 -8.89
CA PRO A 56 7.69 3.66 -8.93
C PRO A 56 7.86 4.10 -10.39
N ASN A 57 7.24 5.21 -10.75
CA ASN A 57 7.51 5.82 -12.04
C ASN A 57 8.98 6.25 -12.07
N VAL A 58 9.70 5.92 -13.13
CA VAL A 58 11.08 6.37 -13.28
C VAL A 58 11.04 7.87 -13.53
N ASP A 59 11.40 8.66 -12.52
CA ASP A 59 11.50 10.10 -12.68
C ASP A 59 12.77 10.43 -13.49
N PRO A 60 12.64 10.97 -14.72
CA PRO A 60 13.79 11.35 -15.53
C PRO A 60 14.62 12.48 -14.90
N TYR A 61 14.06 13.23 -13.95
CA TYR A 61 14.70 14.39 -13.33
C TYR A 61 15.21 14.12 -11.90
N LYS A 62 15.02 12.91 -11.36
CA LYS A 62 15.48 12.50 -10.01
C LYS A 62 15.08 13.45 -8.87
N THR A 63 13.93 14.12 -8.97
CA THR A 63 13.44 15.11 -7.99
C THR A 63 13.13 14.51 -6.61
N ASN A 64 12.84 13.21 -6.53
CA ASN A 64 12.52 12.51 -5.28
C ASN A 64 13.75 11.95 -4.52
N GLN A 65 14.99 12.32 -4.88
CA GLN A 65 16.20 11.88 -4.15
C GLN A 65 16.54 12.73 -2.91
N LEU A 66 15.67 13.65 -2.49
CA LEU A 66 15.91 14.56 -1.37
C LEU A 66 15.04 14.21 -0.16
N CYS A 67 15.29 13.08 0.49
CA CYS A 67 14.86 12.83 1.88
C CYS A 67 15.88 11.85 2.49
N VAL A 68 16.84 12.40 3.24
CA VAL A 68 17.65 11.68 4.23
C VAL A 68 16.90 11.74 5.56
#